data_AF-A0A8T9C8W5-F1
#
_entry.id   AF-A0A8T9C8W5-F1
#
_cell.length_a   1.000
_cell.length_b   1.000
_cell.length_c   1.000
_cell.angle_alpha   90.00
_cell.angle_beta   90.00
_cell.angle_gamma   90.00
#
_symmetry.space_group_name_H-M   'P 1'
#
loop_
_entity.id
_entity.type
_entity.pdbx_description
1 polymer ?
#
loop_
_entity_poly.entity_id
_entity_poly.type
_entity_poly.pdbx_seq_one_letter_code
_entity_poly.pdbx_strand_id
1 'polypeptide(L)'
;MFFKSSFTSLAVSLLASIQVVHASEAYPSLPTWKCTKSGGCIQQNTTVVLDQVAPNAIGTAGSRTAADYAAMGVSTSGNALTMYQYMTVNGKVTSASPRVYLLGADGKYVEMGLLNQELSVDVDLSALPCGENGAFYLSSMAADGGATGGAAAGKGYCDAQCQGYCCNEMDILEANSMATAMTPHPCIGNTCDSSGCGFNPYASGQHSFWGPGSTVDTNKVFTVTTQFAASGGQLSQISRKYVQNGRQISSGTISSCGSTSSTGGLTGMGQALGSGMVLAMSIWNDPTQQMAWLDAGSNGPCASGQGSPSNIQSQHPTTHVIFSNIRWGDIGSTTT
;
A
#
# COMPACT_ATOMS: atom_id res chain seq x y z
N MET A 1 86.38 19.59 -13.97
CA MET A 1 85.37 20.15 -13.04
C MET A 1 84.05 19.47 -13.36
N PHE A 2 83.56 18.63 -12.47
CA PHE A 2 82.30 17.88 -12.63
C PHE A 2 81.10 18.83 -12.49
N PHE A 3 80.20 18.86 -13.47
CA PHE A 3 78.85 19.37 -13.27
C PHE A 3 77.84 18.33 -13.76
N LYS A 4 77.09 17.77 -12.80
CA LYS A 4 76.00 16.81 -12.99
C LYS A 4 74.81 17.53 -13.63
N SER A 5 74.29 16.98 -14.72
CA SER A 5 72.98 17.37 -15.28
C SER A 5 71.91 16.54 -14.59
N SER A 6 71.05 17.18 -13.78
CA SER A 6 69.91 16.53 -13.13
C SER A 6 68.77 16.33 -14.14
N PHE A 7 68.39 15.08 -14.38
CA PHE A 7 67.13 14.73 -15.03
C PHE A 7 65.99 14.83 -14.02
N THR A 8 65.11 15.80 -14.17
CA THR A 8 63.81 15.86 -13.48
C THR A 8 62.83 14.93 -14.18
N SER A 9 62.59 13.77 -13.59
CA SER A 9 61.51 12.85 -13.99
C SER A 9 60.17 13.43 -13.57
N LEU A 10 59.33 13.81 -14.54
CA LEU A 10 57.95 14.23 -14.31
C LEU A 10 57.10 12.97 -14.03
N ALA A 11 56.94 12.61 -12.76
CA ALA A 11 56.01 11.56 -12.37
C ALA A 11 54.58 12.09 -12.47
N VAL A 12 53.90 11.77 -13.58
CA VAL A 12 52.45 11.97 -13.70
C VAL A 12 51.78 10.91 -12.84
N SER A 13 51.36 11.30 -11.63
CA SER A 13 50.51 10.48 -10.78
C SER A 13 49.13 10.34 -11.41
N LEU A 14 48.90 9.18 -12.04
CA LEU A 14 47.58 8.77 -12.51
C LEU A 14 46.70 8.48 -11.28
N LEU A 15 45.94 9.47 -10.83
CA LEU A 15 44.86 9.25 -9.87
C LEU A 15 43.80 8.42 -10.57
N ALA A 16 43.82 7.10 -10.35
CA ALA A 16 42.68 6.26 -10.67
C ALA A 16 41.51 6.73 -9.81
N SER A 17 40.60 7.48 -10.40
CA SER A 17 39.29 7.74 -9.83
C SER A 17 38.60 6.39 -9.68
N ILE A 18 38.57 5.88 -8.44
CA ILE A 18 37.65 4.82 -8.07
C ILE A 18 36.27 5.41 -8.30
N GLN A 19 35.64 5.09 -9.43
CA GLN A 19 34.20 5.25 -9.55
C GLN A 19 33.61 4.34 -8.47
N VAL A 20 33.17 4.94 -7.37
CA VAL A 20 32.30 4.28 -6.41
C VAL A 20 31.07 3.91 -7.23
N VAL A 21 31.00 2.66 -7.68
CA VAL A 21 29.78 2.10 -8.23
C VAL A 21 28.80 2.17 -7.07
N HIS A 22 27.95 3.19 -7.06
CA HIS A 22 26.82 3.23 -6.14
C HIS A 22 26.04 1.95 -6.45
N ALA A 23 26.03 1.01 -5.49
CA ALA A 23 25.24 -0.19 -5.62
C ALA A 23 23.79 0.24 -5.85
N SER A 24 23.20 -0.21 -6.96
CA SER A 24 21.79 0.04 -7.24
C SER A 24 20.94 -0.51 -6.10
N GLU A 25 19.94 0.23 -5.65
CA GLU A 25 18.99 -0.22 -4.62
C GLU A 25 18.43 -1.60 -4.97
N ALA A 26 18.51 -2.51 -4.00
CA ALA A 26 17.97 -3.86 -4.11
C ALA A 26 16.51 -3.85 -3.68
N TYR A 27 15.63 -3.30 -4.52
CA TYR A 27 14.18 -3.30 -4.28
C TYR A 27 13.69 -4.73 -4.05
N PRO A 28 12.98 -5.02 -2.95
CA PRO A 28 12.43 -6.36 -2.71
C PRO A 28 11.45 -6.75 -3.83
N SER A 29 11.62 -7.96 -4.37
CA SER A 29 10.79 -8.47 -5.47
C SER A 29 9.39 -8.82 -4.97
N LEU A 30 8.38 -8.34 -5.67
CA LEU A 30 6.98 -8.67 -5.39
C LEU A 30 6.26 -8.87 -6.74
N PRO A 31 6.34 -10.07 -7.34
CA PRO A 31 5.65 -10.35 -8.59
C PRO A 31 4.14 -10.22 -8.40
N THR A 32 3.49 -9.65 -9.40
CA THR A 32 2.05 -9.45 -9.45
C THR A 32 1.48 -9.97 -10.76
N TRP A 33 0.17 -9.92 -11.01
CA TRP A 33 -0.40 -10.40 -12.28
C TRP A 33 -1.43 -9.46 -12.87
N LYS A 34 -1.35 -9.30 -14.19
CA LYS A 34 -2.39 -8.67 -15.00
C LYS A 34 -3.22 -9.76 -15.68
N CYS A 35 -4.52 -9.76 -15.43
CA CYS A 35 -5.43 -10.81 -15.87
C CYS A 35 -6.38 -10.32 -16.97
N THR A 36 -6.75 -11.23 -17.87
CA THR A 36 -7.78 -10.99 -18.88
C THR A 36 -8.67 -12.23 -18.96
N LYS A 37 -9.93 -12.05 -19.37
CA LYS A 37 -10.89 -13.16 -19.49
C LYS A 37 -10.43 -14.24 -20.47
N SER A 38 -9.78 -13.85 -21.57
CA SER A 38 -9.36 -14.78 -22.62
C SER A 38 -7.92 -15.27 -22.47
N GLY A 39 -7.02 -14.45 -21.91
CA GLY A 39 -5.58 -14.73 -21.83
C GLY A 39 -5.10 -15.25 -20.47
N GLY A 40 -5.98 -15.35 -19.47
CA GLY A 40 -5.58 -15.68 -18.11
C GLY A 40 -4.74 -14.58 -17.47
N CYS A 41 -3.93 -14.95 -16.48
CA CYS A 41 -3.10 -14.02 -15.70
C CYS A 41 -1.63 -14.09 -16.13
N ILE A 42 -1.08 -12.96 -16.58
CA ILE A 42 0.32 -12.81 -16.96
C ILE A 42 1.08 -12.15 -15.81
N GLN A 43 2.13 -12.81 -15.33
CA GLN A 43 2.98 -12.27 -14.27
C GLN A 43 3.69 -10.99 -14.74
N GLN A 44 3.71 -9.99 -13.86
CA GLN A 44 4.46 -8.75 -13.99
C GLN A 44 5.68 -8.82 -13.08
N ASN A 45 6.83 -8.38 -13.59
CA ASN A 45 8.07 -8.28 -12.81
C ASN A 45 8.07 -6.95 -12.05
N THR A 46 7.45 -6.96 -10.89
CA THR A 46 7.30 -5.79 -10.01
C THR A 46 8.14 -5.93 -8.75
N THR A 47 8.54 -4.79 -8.19
CA THR A 47 9.26 -4.70 -6.92
C THR A 47 8.56 -3.71 -6.00
N VAL A 48 8.96 -3.65 -4.74
CA VAL A 48 8.46 -2.63 -3.80
C VAL A 48 9.52 -1.56 -3.52
N VAL A 49 9.07 -0.31 -3.35
CA VAL A 49 9.89 0.80 -2.88
C VAL A 49 9.26 1.40 -1.63
N LEU A 50 10.10 1.75 -0.65
CA LEU A 50 9.66 2.43 0.56
C LEU A 50 9.39 3.91 0.26
N ASP A 51 8.29 4.42 0.82
CA ASP A 51 7.99 5.85 0.84
C ASP A 51 9.15 6.69 1.41
N GLN A 52 9.38 7.87 0.82
CA GLN A 52 10.50 8.74 1.17
C GLN A 52 10.45 9.23 2.63
N VAL A 53 9.26 9.44 3.17
CA VAL A 53 9.02 9.99 4.51
C VAL A 53 8.70 8.92 5.55
N ALA A 54 8.94 7.64 5.23
CA ALA A 54 8.79 6.55 6.19
C ALA A 54 9.56 6.88 7.49
N PRO A 55 8.91 6.88 8.67
CA PRO A 55 9.46 7.48 9.91
C PRO A 55 10.82 6.93 10.37
N ASN A 56 11.16 5.70 9.96
CA ASN A 56 12.41 5.03 10.31
C ASN A 56 13.14 4.54 9.06
N ALA A 57 13.02 5.27 7.96
CA ALA A 57 13.80 5.02 6.76
C ALA A 57 15.31 5.07 7.10
N ILE A 58 15.99 3.95 6.93
CA ILE A 58 17.45 3.85 7.04
C ILE A 58 18.08 3.71 5.65
N GLY A 59 19.38 3.99 5.57
CA GLY A 59 20.12 3.99 4.33
C GLY A 59 19.70 5.11 3.36
N THR A 60 20.48 5.29 2.30
CA THR A 60 20.17 6.26 1.25
C THR A 60 19.32 5.58 0.18
N ALA A 61 18.20 6.20 -0.20
CA ALA A 61 17.43 5.77 -1.38
C ALA A 61 18.35 5.71 -2.61
N GLY A 62 18.20 4.69 -3.44
CA GLY A 62 19.11 4.36 -4.52
C GLY A 62 20.27 3.43 -4.12
N SER A 63 20.47 3.14 -2.83
CA SER A 63 21.54 2.24 -2.36
C SER A 63 21.15 1.27 -1.24
N ARG A 64 19.85 1.10 -0.97
CA ARG A 64 19.38 0.20 0.10
C ARG A 64 19.51 -1.27 -0.30
N THR A 65 19.76 -2.12 0.67
CA THR A 65 19.82 -3.58 0.54
C THR A 65 18.51 -4.23 1.01
N ALA A 66 18.30 -5.50 0.68
CA ALA A 66 17.16 -6.26 1.24
C ALA A 66 17.19 -6.32 2.79
N ALA A 67 18.38 -6.29 3.41
CA ALA A 67 18.52 -6.23 4.86
C ALA A 67 18.05 -4.88 5.44
N ASP A 68 18.31 -3.78 4.72
CA ASP A 68 17.80 -2.46 5.10
C ASP A 68 16.26 -2.44 5.05
N TYR A 69 15.65 -2.99 4.00
CA TYR A 69 14.19 -3.14 3.91
C TYR A 69 13.63 -3.97 5.08
N ALA A 70 14.25 -5.10 5.38
CA ALA A 70 13.83 -5.94 6.51
C ALA A 70 13.94 -5.20 7.86
N ALA A 71 15.00 -4.41 8.06
CA ALA A 71 15.17 -3.57 9.24
C ALA A 71 14.15 -2.42 9.33
N MET A 72 13.56 -2.02 8.20
CA MET A 72 12.44 -1.06 8.11
C MET A 72 11.06 -1.75 8.13
N GLY A 73 11.00 -3.03 8.48
CA GLY A 73 9.75 -3.78 8.60
C GLY A 73 9.16 -4.24 7.28
N VAL A 74 9.92 -4.25 6.18
CA VAL A 74 9.46 -4.69 4.86
C VAL A 74 10.21 -5.92 4.41
N SER A 75 9.50 -7.00 4.11
CA SER A 75 10.11 -8.21 3.56
C SER A 75 9.21 -8.85 2.51
N THR A 76 9.81 -9.52 1.53
CA THR A 76 9.09 -10.23 0.48
C THR A 76 9.57 -11.67 0.38
N SER A 77 8.65 -12.60 0.15
CA SER A 77 8.95 -14.01 -0.13
C SER A 77 8.00 -14.56 -1.19
N GLY A 78 8.54 -15.03 -2.30
CA GLY A 78 7.73 -15.42 -3.46
C GLY A 78 6.91 -14.23 -3.96
N ASN A 79 5.60 -14.28 -3.74
CA ASN A 79 4.64 -13.25 -4.12
C ASN A 79 3.94 -12.59 -2.93
N ALA A 80 4.47 -12.79 -1.73
CA ALA A 80 3.97 -12.21 -0.50
C ALA A 80 4.88 -11.08 -0.03
N LEU A 81 4.26 -9.99 0.39
CA LEU A 81 4.84 -8.87 1.11
C LEU A 81 4.38 -8.96 2.56
N THR A 82 5.33 -8.98 3.49
CA THR A 82 5.06 -8.88 4.93
C THR A 82 5.54 -7.53 5.44
N MET A 83 4.65 -6.82 6.13
CA MET A 83 4.89 -5.47 6.67
C MET A 83 4.70 -5.48 8.19
N TYR A 84 5.77 -5.18 8.93
CA TYR A 84 5.78 -5.14 10.39
C TYR A 84 5.55 -3.72 10.90
N GLN A 85 4.66 -3.55 11.87
CA GLN A 85 4.46 -2.24 12.50
C GLN A 85 5.62 -1.85 13.38
N TYR A 86 6.27 -2.82 14.01
CA TYR A 86 7.36 -2.62 14.96
C TYR A 86 8.57 -3.48 14.63
N MET A 87 9.76 -2.95 14.92
CA MET A 87 11.04 -3.63 14.80
C MET A 87 11.80 -3.56 16.13
N THR A 88 12.54 -4.62 16.45
CA THR A 88 13.43 -4.63 17.62
C THR A 88 14.82 -4.17 17.21
N VAL A 89 15.19 -2.96 17.64
CA VAL A 89 16.50 -2.36 17.38
C VAL A 89 17.22 -2.20 18.72
N ASN A 90 18.38 -2.84 18.88
CA ASN A 90 19.17 -2.82 20.13
C ASN A 90 18.37 -3.18 21.40
N GLY A 91 17.49 -4.18 21.29
CA GLY A 91 16.63 -4.62 22.40
C GLY A 91 15.45 -3.68 22.71
N LYS A 92 15.26 -2.61 21.94
CA LYS A 92 14.12 -1.69 22.04
C LYS A 92 13.17 -1.90 20.87
N VAL A 93 11.89 -2.10 21.17
CA VAL A 93 10.83 -2.11 20.17
C VAL A 93 10.58 -0.67 19.70
N THR A 94 10.69 -0.44 18.40
CA THR A 94 10.52 0.86 17.75
C THR A 94 9.49 0.70 16.65
N SER A 95 8.54 1.63 16.52
CA SER A 95 7.60 1.62 15.39
C SER A 95 8.41 1.76 14.10
N ALA A 96 8.12 0.94 13.09
CA ALA A 96 8.64 1.07 11.74
C ALA A 96 7.60 1.72 10.81
N SER A 97 6.34 1.27 10.90
CA SER A 97 5.17 1.78 10.16
C SER A 97 5.47 2.06 8.68
N PRO A 98 5.89 1.03 7.91
CA PRO A 98 6.24 1.23 6.51
C PRO A 98 5.00 1.55 5.66
N ARG A 99 5.21 2.42 4.67
CA ARG A 99 4.37 2.56 3.47
C ARG A 99 5.23 2.27 2.25
N VAL A 100 4.72 1.44 1.35
CA VAL A 100 5.44 1.03 0.14
C VAL A 100 4.57 1.17 -1.10
N TYR A 101 5.21 1.28 -2.25
CA TYR A 101 4.58 1.33 -3.57
C TYR A 101 5.11 0.24 -4.49
N LEU A 102 4.34 -0.16 -5.48
CA LEU A 102 4.81 -1.05 -6.55
C LEU A 102 5.59 -0.28 -7.62
N LEU A 103 6.81 -0.74 -7.94
CA LEU A 103 7.58 -0.31 -9.10
C LEU A 103 7.52 -1.35 -10.22
N GLY A 104 7.43 -0.85 -11.45
CA GLY A 104 7.64 -1.61 -12.67
C GLY A 104 9.13 -1.73 -13.02
N ALA A 105 9.43 -2.58 -14.00
CA ALA A 105 10.79 -2.82 -14.48
C ALA A 105 11.45 -1.58 -15.12
N ASP A 106 10.67 -0.55 -15.45
CA ASP A 106 11.14 0.73 -15.98
C ASP A 106 11.52 1.74 -14.87
N GLY A 107 11.41 1.35 -13.59
CA GLY A 107 11.73 2.19 -12.43
C GLY A 107 10.66 3.23 -12.10
N LYS A 108 9.47 3.12 -12.71
CA LYS A 108 8.30 3.95 -12.41
C LYS A 108 7.29 3.17 -11.57
N TYR A 109 6.37 3.86 -10.92
CA TYR A 109 5.26 3.21 -10.24
C TYR A 109 4.36 2.46 -11.23
N VAL A 110 3.81 1.34 -10.77
CA VAL A 110 2.77 0.63 -11.51
C VAL A 110 1.46 1.40 -11.38
N GLU A 111 0.99 2.00 -12.48
CA GLU A 111 -0.33 2.62 -12.55
C GLU A 111 -1.38 1.58 -12.97
N MET A 112 -2.33 1.32 -12.08
CA MET A 112 -3.44 0.39 -12.31
C MET A 112 -4.66 1.14 -12.84
N GLY A 113 -4.94 1.00 -14.14
CA GLY A 113 -6.19 1.43 -14.74
C GLY A 113 -7.31 0.46 -14.39
N LEU A 114 -8.18 0.82 -13.45
CA LEU A 114 -9.18 -0.10 -12.87
C LEU A 114 -10.64 0.24 -13.18
N LEU A 115 -10.94 1.26 -13.97
CA LEU A 115 -12.33 1.50 -14.41
C LEU A 115 -12.83 0.32 -15.25
N ASN A 116 -13.96 -0.27 -14.84
CA ASN A 116 -14.53 -1.50 -15.41
C ASN A 116 -13.63 -2.74 -15.27
N GLN A 117 -12.79 -2.77 -14.24
CA GLN A 117 -11.86 -3.85 -13.93
C GLN A 117 -12.04 -4.29 -12.46
N GLU A 118 -11.22 -5.23 -12.01
CA GLU A 118 -11.13 -5.65 -10.61
C GLU A 118 -9.68 -5.76 -10.12
N LEU A 119 -9.50 -5.68 -8.80
CA LEU A 119 -8.27 -6.00 -8.08
C LEU A 119 -8.58 -7.07 -7.03
N SER A 120 -7.74 -8.10 -6.97
CA SER A 120 -7.75 -9.14 -5.95
C SER A 120 -6.40 -9.25 -5.24
N VAL A 121 -6.45 -9.38 -3.91
CA VAL A 121 -5.27 -9.53 -3.05
C VAL A 121 -5.59 -10.54 -1.96
N ASP A 122 -4.71 -11.51 -1.74
CA ASP A 122 -4.77 -12.39 -0.57
C ASP A 122 -4.18 -11.67 0.64
N VAL A 123 -4.88 -11.73 1.76
CA VAL A 123 -4.56 -10.96 2.96
C VAL A 123 -4.50 -11.87 4.17
N ASP A 124 -3.44 -11.73 4.97
CA ASP A 124 -3.37 -12.24 6.34
C ASP A 124 -3.37 -11.07 7.33
N LEU A 125 -4.44 -10.99 8.13
CA LEU A 125 -4.60 -9.99 9.19
C LEU A 125 -4.56 -10.62 10.58
N SER A 126 -4.25 -11.91 10.69
CA SER A 126 -4.37 -12.66 11.95
C SER A 126 -3.49 -12.10 13.06
N ALA A 127 -2.42 -11.38 12.70
CA ALA A 127 -1.54 -10.71 13.63
C ALA A 127 -1.90 -9.24 13.92
N LEU A 128 -2.91 -8.65 13.28
CA LEU A 128 -3.32 -7.24 13.48
C LEU A 128 -4.41 -7.13 14.55
N PRO A 129 -4.08 -6.68 15.78
CA PRO A 129 -5.06 -6.45 16.83
C PRO A 129 -5.88 -5.18 16.58
N CYS A 130 -6.81 -4.89 17.48
CA CYS A 130 -7.42 -3.56 17.62
C CYS A 130 -6.36 -2.46 17.61
N GLY A 131 -6.65 -1.34 16.96
CA GLY A 131 -5.79 -0.15 16.89
C GLY A 131 -4.76 -0.16 15.76
N GLU A 132 -4.53 -1.29 15.10
CA GLU A 132 -3.73 -1.35 13.87
C GLU A 132 -4.60 -1.13 12.64
N ASN A 133 -4.00 -0.60 11.58
CA ASN A 133 -4.58 -0.52 10.25
C ASN A 133 -3.56 -1.05 9.23
N GLY A 134 -3.80 -2.25 8.73
CA GLY A 134 -3.14 -2.80 7.56
C GLY A 134 -3.92 -2.40 6.33
N ALA A 135 -3.31 -1.59 5.47
CA ALA A 135 -4.00 -0.99 4.35
C ALA A 135 -3.37 -1.32 3.00
N PHE A 136 -4.22 -1.46 1.98
CA PHE A 136 -3.81 -1.31 0.60
C PHE A 136 -4.84 -0.49 -0.16
N TYR A 137 -4.35 0.48 -0.91
CA TYR A 137 -5.16 1.55 -1.47
C TYR A 137 -4.49 2.12 -2.72
N LEU A 138 -5.26 2.89 -3.48
CA LEU A 138 -4.79 3.50 -4.71
C LEU A 138 -4.76 5.02 -4.54
N SER A 139 -3.64 5.64 -4.90
CA SER A 139 -3.50 7.09 -4.93
C SER A 139 -3.21 7.55 -6.36
N SER A 140 -3.80 8.66 -6.80
CA SER A 140 -3.48 9.30 -8.10
C SER A 140 -2.12 10.03 -8.07
N MET A 141 -1.07 9.32 -7.67
CA MET A 141 0.33 9.74 -7.77
C MET A 141 0.79 9.67 -9.23
N ALA A 142 1.72 10.53 -9.62
CA ALA A 142 2.34 10.43 -10.95
C ALA A 142 3.30 9.24 -11.03
N ALA A 143 3.25 8.46 -12.11
CA ALA A 143 4.12 7.29 -12.35
C ALA A 143 5.61 7.51 -12.04
N ASP A 144 6.16 8.68 -12.35
CA ASP A 144 7.57 8.99 -12.18
C ASP A 144 7.93 9.56 -10.80
N GLY A 145 6.94 9.78 -9.92
CA GLY A 145 7.11 10.44 -8.63
C GLY A 145 6.89 11.96 -8.66
N GLY A 146 6.40 12.52 -9.77
CA GLY A 146 5.95 13.90 -9.88
C GLY A 146 7.00 14.85 -10.48
N ALA A 147 6.89 16.15 -10.19
CA ALA A 147 7.59 17.22 -10.91
C ALA A 147 9.14 17.11 -10.95
N THR A 148 9.76 16.42 -9.98
CA THR A 148 11.21 16.17 -9.97
C THR A 148 11.57 14.72 -10.29
N GLY A 149 10.60 13.91 -10.67
CA GLY A 149 10.66 12.45 -10.62
C GLY A 149 10.98 11.92 -9.22
N GLY A 150 11.36 10.64 -9.15
CA GLY A 150 11.80 9.99 -7.93
C GLY A 150 10.92 8.84 -7.45
N ALA A 151 10.15 8.19 -8.32
CA ALA A 151 9.43 6.96 -7.98
C ALA A 151 10.36 5.90 -7.35
N ALA A 152 11.54 5.69 -7.96
CA ALA A 152 12.61 4.85 -7.43
C ALA A 152 13.09 5.22 -6.01
N ALA A 153 12.80 6.43 -5.54
CA ALA A 153 13.11 6.90 -4.19
C ALA A 153 11.86 7.08 -3.30
N GLY A 154 10.70 6.56 -3.72
CA GLY A 154 9.45 6.62 -2.96
C GLY A 154 8.84 8.02 -2.86
N LYS A 155 9.10 8.89 -3.85
CA LYS A 155 8.61 10.28 -3.84
C LYS A 155 7.21 10.44 -4.45
N GLY A 156 6.60 11.59 -4.19
CA GLY A 156 5.39 12.02 -4.87
C GLY A 156 4.09 11.48 -4.26
N TYR A 157 4.13 11.03 -3.01
CA TYR A 157 2.94 10.61 -2.30
C TYR A 157 1.92 11.75 -2.19
N CYS A 158 0.66 11.39 -2.33
CA CYS A 158 -0.51 12.23 -2.15
C CYS A 158 -1.67 11.32 -1.73
N ASP A 159 -2.65 11.90 -1.05
CA ASP A 159 -3.88 11.23 -0.64
C ASP A 159 -5.02 12.25 -0.50
N ALA A 160 -6.21 11.78 -0.10
CA ALA A 160 -7.36 12.65 0.07
C ALA A 160 -7.36 13.43 1.39
N GLN A 161 -6.42 13.13 2.29
CA GLN A 161 -6.21 13.89 3.52
C GLN A 161 -5.40 15.17 3.27
N CYS A 162 -4.79 15.31 2.09
CA CYS A 162 -4.05 16.51 1.69
C CYS A 162 -2.91 16.86 2.66
N GLN A 163 -2.27 15.86 3.28
CA GLN A 163 -1.11 16.06 4.16
C GLN A 163 0.16 16.31 3.33
N GLY A 164 0.19 17.43 2.60
CA GLY A 164 1.22 17.81 1.65
C GLY A 164 0.65 18.04 0.27
N TYR A 165 0.24 16.97 -0.41
CA TYR A 165 -0.38 17.01 -1.73
C TYR A 165 -1.71 16.26 -1.72
N CYS A 166 -2.71 16.85 -2.38
CA CYS A 166 -4.03 16.23 -2.56
C CYS A 166 -4.06 15.39 -3.82
N CYS A 167 -4.69 14.21 -3.77
CA CYS A 167 -5.10 13.51 -4.98
C CYS A 167 -6.26 12.54 -4.68
N ASN A 168 -6.93 12.07 -5.74
CA ASN A 168 -7.95 11.04 -5.60
C ASN A 168 -7.35 9.81 -4.93
N GLU A 169 -8.12 9.22 -4.02
CA GLU A 169 -7.71 8.06 -3.23
C GLU A 169 -8.86 7.04 -3.22
N MET A 170 -8.51 5.77 -3.39
CA MET A 170 -9.42 4.65 -3.27
C MET A 170 -8.85 3.68 -2.25
N ASP A 171 -9.39 3.72 -1.04
CA ASP A 171 -9.04 2.83 0.05
C ASP A 171 -9.76 1.51 -0.13
N ILE A 172 -9.05 0.56 -0.73
CA ILE A 172 -9.62 -0.74 -1.03
C ILE A 172 -9.73 -1.52 0.26
N LEU A 173 -8.65 -1.69 1.02
CA LEU A 173 -8.72 -2.29 2.34
C LEU A 173 -8.07 -1.35 3.33
N GLU A 174 -8.83 -0.97 4.36
CA GLU A 174 -8.31 -0.54 5.65
C GLU A 174 -8.87 -1.48 6.70
N ALA A 175 -8.01 -2.21 7.40
CA ALA A 175 -8.47 -3.29 8.25
C ALA A 175 -7.48 -3.71 9.33
N ASN A 176 -8.04 -4.33 10.35
CA ASN A 176 -7.34 -5.26 11.22
C ASN A 176 -8.18 -6.53 11.37
N SER A 177 -7.79 -7.42 12.27
CA SER A 177 -8.54 -8.65 12.50
C SER A 177 -9.98 -8.42 13.01
N MET A 178 -10.31 -7.24 13.52
CA MET A 178 -11.58 -6.95 14.22
C MET A 178 -12.57 -6.12 13.40
N ALA A 179 -12.10 -5.28 12.48
CA ALA A 179 -12.97 -4.50 11.60
C ALA A 179 -12.30 -4.20 10.24
N THR A 180 -13.12 -3.77 9.28
CA THR A 180 -12.65 -3.35 7.95
C THR A 180 -13.54 -2.25 7.38
N ALA A 181 -12.92 -1.38 6.57
CA ALA A 181 -13.59 -0.41 5.72
C ALA A 181 -13.06 -0.48 4.27
N MET A 182 -13.93 -0.08 3.34
CA MET A 182 -13.57 0.26 1.95
C MET A 182 -14.13 1.66 1.68
N THR A 183 -13.29 2.60 1.25
CA THR A 183 -13.66 4.01 1.19
C THR A 183 -13.09 4.69 -0.07
N PRO A 184 -13.94 5.15 -1.01
CA PRO A 184 -13.49 6.04 -2.06
C PRO A 184 -13.47 7.49 -1.55
N HIS A 185 -12.41 8.20 -1.89
CA HIS A 185 -12.20 9.60 -1.56
C HIS A 185 -11.96 10.43 -2.84
N PRO A 186 -13.04 10.90 -3.49
CA PRO A 186 -12.92 11.67 -4.71
C PRO A 186 -12.38 13.09 -4.47
N CYS A 187 -11.67 13.64 -5.45
CA CYS A 187 -11.11 14.98 -5.43
C CYS A 187 -11.31 15.74 -6.74
N ILE A 188 -11.53 17.06 -6.63
CA ILE A 188 -11.35 18.03 -7.72
C ILE A 188 -10.18 18.96 -7.34
N GLY A 189 -9.06 18.86 -8.06
CA GLY A 189 -7.85 19.60 -7.73
C GLY A 189 -7.40 19.32 -6.29
N ASN A 190 -7.30 20.37 -5.47
CA ASN A 190 -6.92 20.27 -4.06
C ASN A 190 -8.11 20.16 -3.10
N THR A 191 -9.32 19.91 -3.60
CA THR A 191 -10.51 19.71 -2.79
C THR A 191 -10.92 18.25 -2.84
N CYS A 192 -10.65 17.54 -1.76
CA CYS A 192 -10.93 16.12 -1.58
C CYS A 192 -12.07 15.91 -0.59
N ASP A 193 -12.81 14.81 -0.78
CA ASP A 193 -13.70 14.28 0.24
C ASP A 193 -12.90 13.51 1.29
N SER A 194 -12.40 14.20 2.31
CA SER A 194 -11.52 13.60 3.32
C SER A 194 -12.21 12.55 4.19
N SER A 195 -13.55 12.61 4.32
CA SER A 195 -14.33 11.61 5.04
C SER A 195 -14.67 10.41 4.16
N GLY A 196 -14.83 10.65 2.85
CA GLY A 196 -15.22 9.64 1.88
C GLY A 196 -16.63 9.09 2.15
N CYS A 197 -16.94 7.98 1.50
CA CYS A 197 -18.23 7.30 1.63
C CYS A 197 -18.04 5.81 1.96
N GLY A 198 -17.41 5.56 3.10
CA GLY A 198 -16.92 4.24 3.49
C GLY A 198 -18.03 3.22 3.69
N PHE A 199 -17.73 1.97 3.36
CA PHE A 199 -18.52 0.81 3.76
C PHE A 199 -17.76 -0.01 4.80
N ASN A 200 -18.29 -0.04 6.02
CA ASN A 200 -17.85 -0.94 7.09
C ASN A 200 -19.01 -1.91 7.41
N PRO A 201 -18.82 -3.24 7.29
CA PRO A 201 -19.87 -4.22 7.58
C PRO A 201 -20.42 -4.12 9.00
N TYR A 202 -19.55 -3.90 10.00
CA TYR A 202 -19.96 -3.77 11.39
C TYR A 202 -20.83 -2.52 11.59
N ALA A 203 -20.40 -1.37 11.06
CA ALA A 203 -21.21 -0.13 11.09
C ALA A 203 -22.55 -0.26 10.36
N SER A 204 -22.63 -1.19 9.40
CA SER A 204 -23.86 -1.53 8.68
C SER A 204 -24.74 -2.57 9.40
N GLY A 205 -24.42 -2.91 10.66
CA GLY A 205 -25.16 -3.85 11.50
C GLY A 205 -24.80 -5.33 11.30
N GLN A 206 -23.77 -5.65 10.50
CA GLN A 206 -23.36 -7.02 10.20
C GLN A 206 -22.25 -7.49 11.14
N HIS A 207 -22.52 -7.51 12.46
CA HIS A 207 -21.48 -7.71 13.49
C HIS A 207 -20.81 -9.10 13.47
N SER A 208 -21.39 -10.10 12.81
CA SER A 208 -20.81 -11.46 12.66
C SER A 208 -20.22 -11.71 11.26
N PHE A 209 -20.07 -10.67 10.45
CA PHE A 209 -19.56 -10.78 9.10
C PHE A 209 -18.02 -10.87 9.06
N TRP A 210 -17.33 -10.06 9.86
CA TRP A 210 -15.88 -9.92 9.85
C TRP A 210 -15.32 -10.09 11.26
N GLY A 211 -14.27 -10.92 11.41
CA GLY A 211 -13.61 -11.14 12.69
C GLY A 211 -13.05 -12.55 12.87
N PRO A 212 -12.34 -12.82 13.96
CA PRO A 212 -11.83 -14.15 14.28
C PRO A 212 -12.98 -15.17 14.36
N GLY A 213 -12.98 -16.18 13.50
CA GLY A 213 -14.05 -17.20 13.41
C GLY A 213 -15.40 -16.71 12.85
N SER A 214 -15.47 -15.52 12.26
CA SER A 214 -16.68 -14.96 11.66
C SER A 214 -16.94 -15.48 10.23
N THR A 215 -17.90 -14.88 9.51
CA THR A 215 -18.21 -15.26 8.12
C THR A 215 -16.97 -15.13 7.21
N VAL A 216 -16.26 -14.01 7.32
CA VAL A 216 -14.87 -13.86 6.90
C VAL A 216 -14.02 -14.05 8.15
N ASP A 217 -13.34 -15.19 8.24
CA ASP A 217 -12.53 -15.58 9.40
C ASP A 217 -11.14 -14.93 9.31
N THR A 218 -10.89 -13.88 10.09
CA THR A 218 -9.63 -13.14 10.03
C THR A 218 -8.44 -13.85 10.71
N ASN A 219 -8.65 -15.02 11.33
CA ASN A 219 -7.55 -15.88 11.80
C ASN A 219 -6.87 -16.65 10.67
N LYS A 220 -7.37 -16.54 9.44
CA LYS A 220 -6.88 -17.27 8.26
C LYS A 220 -6.75 -16.31 7.10
N VAL A 221 -5.91 -16.70 6.15
CA VAL A 221 -5.81 -16.01 4.86
C VAL A 221 -7.17 -16.02 4.14
N PHE A 222 -7.52 -14.90 3.51
CA PHE A 222 -8.66 -14.77 2.60
C PHE A 222 -8.29 -13.84 1.44
N THR A 223 -8.98 -13.98 0.32
CA THR A 223 -8.85 -13.06 -0.82
C THR A 223 -9.83 -11.93 -0.68
N VAL A 224 -9.37 -10.69 -0.78
CA VAL A 224 -10.18 -9.48 -0.97
C VAL A 224 -10.28 -9.20 -2.46
N THR A 225 -11.48 -9.10 -3.01
CA THR A 225 -11.72 -8.73 -4.41
C THR A 225 -12.63 -7.52 -4.50
N THR A 226 -12.18 -6.50 -5.21
CA THR A 226 -12.94 -5.26 -5.42
C THR A 226 -13.15 -5.02 -6.91
N GLN A 227 -14.41 -4.87 -7.30
CA GLN A 227 -14.83 -4.69 -8.70
C GLN A 227 -15.35 -3.27 -8.90
N PHE A 228 -14.84 -2.58 -9.92
CA PHE A 228 -15.18 -1.19 -10.22
C PHE A 228 -16.04 -1.13 -11.49
N ALA A 229 -17.30 -1.56 -11.37
CA ALA A 229 -18.19 -1.70 -12.51
C ALA A 229 -18.53 -0.33 -13.12
N ALA A 230 -18.44 -0.23 -14.44
CA ALA A 230 -18.79 0.99 -15.18
C ALA A 230 -20.01 0.78 -16.09
N SER A 231 -20.81 1.83 -16.25
CA SER A 231 -21.91 1.91 -17.20
C SER A 231 -21.78 3.20 -18.01
N GLY A 232 -21.88 3.10 -19.34
CA GLY A 232 -21.68 4.26 -20.23
C GLY A 232 -20.32 4.95 -20.08
N GLY A 233 -19.27 4.20 -19.70
CA GLY A 233 -17.93 4.73 -19.46
C GLY A 233 -17.74 5.46 -18.13
N GLN A 234 -18.73 5.43 -17.23
CA GLN A 234 -18.66 6.05 -15.91
C GLN A 234 -18.75 4.97 -14.82
N LEU A 235 -18.00 5.13 -13.74
CA LEU A 235 -18.08 4.24 -12.58
C LEU A 235 -19.50 4.30 -12.00
N SER A 236 -20.18 3.16 -11.97
CA SER A 236 -21.53 3.03 -11.46
C SER A 236 -21.59 2.36 -10.10
N GLN A 237 -20.64 1.46 -9.81
CA GLN A 237 -20.64 0.72 -8.55
C GLN A 237 -19.25 0.17 -8.23
N ILE A 238 -18.85 0.30 -6.97
CA ILE A 238 -17.73 -0.43 -6.39
C ILE A 238 -18.31 -1.57 -5.56
N SER A 239 -17.87 -2.80 -5.82
CA SER A 239 -18.41 -3.99 -5.15
C SER A 239 -17.31 -4.77 -4.46
N ARG A 240 -17.54 -5.18 -3.21
CA ARG A 240 -16.62 -6.02 -2.45
C ARG A 240 -17.09 -7.48 -2.42
N LYS A 241 -16.15 -8.38 -2.68
CA LYS A 241 -16.27 -9.82 -2.47
C LYS A 241 -15.06 -10.34 -1.72
N TYR A 242 -15.25 -11.42 -0.97
CA TYR A 242 -14.17 -12.18 -0.35
C TYR A 242 -14.19 -13.61 -0.87
N VAL A 243 -13.04 -14.27 -0.88
CA VAL A 243 -12.93 -15.72 -1.11
C VAL A 243 -12.16 -16.32 0.06
N GLN A 244 -12.74 -17.33 0.70
CA GLN A 244 -12.08 -18.04 1.78
C GLN A 244 -12.49 -19.51 1.77
N ASN A 245 -11.51 -20.43 1.92
CA ASN A 245 -11.75 -21.88 1.86
C ASN A 245 -12.52 -22.32 0.60
N GLY A 246 -12.22 -21.70 -0.56
CA GLY A 246 -12.89 -21.97 -1.84
C GLY A 246 -14.34 -21.45 -1.94
N ARG A 247 -14.82 -20.70 -0.95
CA ARG A 247 -16.17 -20.12 -0.94
C ARG A 247 -16.11 -18.62 -1.21
N GLN A 248 -16.92 -18.16 -2.17
CA GLN A 248 -17.18 -16.74 -2.39
C GLN A 248 -18.16 -16.20 -1.33
N ILE A 249 -17.83 -15.04 -0.78
CA ILE A 249 -18.61 -14.32 0.25
C ILE A 249 -18.83 -12.90 -0.28
N SER A 250 -20.08 -12.56 -0.58
CA SER A 250 -20.43 -11.20 -1.00
C SER A 250 -20.47 -10.24 0.20
N SER A 251 -20.11 -8.98 -0.03
CA SER A 251 -20.16 -7.92 0.97
C SER A 251 -20.93 -6.70 0.42
N GLY A 252 -20.59 -5.49 0.87
CA GLY A 252 -21.24 -4.25 0.48
C GLY A 252 -20.86 -3.72 -0.90
N THR A 253 -21.64 -2.73 -1.32
CA THR A 253 -21.48 -1.99 -2.57
C THR A 253 -21.55 -0.49 -2.29
N ILE A 254 -20.79 0.29 -3.04
CA ILE A 254 -20.84 1.76 -3.02
C ILE A 254 -21.28 2.22 -4.41
N SER A 255 -22.42 2.89 -4.49
CA SER A 255 -23.00 3.42 -5.74
C SER A 255 -23.20 4.94 -5.72
N SER A 256 -22.84 5.60 -4.63
CA SER A 256 -22.82 7.06 -4.49
C SER A 256 -21.69 7.46 -3.55
N CYS A 257 -20.98 8.54 -3.87
CA CYS A 257 -19.89 9.06 -3.05
C CYS A 257 -19.69 10.54 -3.29
N GLY A 258 -19.42 11.30 -2.23
CA GLY A 258 -19.09 12.72 -2.31
C GLY A 258 -20.11 13.57 -3.07
N SER A 259 -19.72 14.79 -3.37
CA SER A 259 -20.52 15.69 -4.22
C SER A 259 -19.85 15.84 -5.58
N THR A 260 -20.62 15.60 -6.64
CA THR A 260 -20.10 15.66 -8.02
C THR A 260 -19.51 17.03 -8.36
N SER A 261 -20.05 18.12 -7.82
CA SER A 261 -19.59 19.47 -8.13
C SER A 261 -18.42 19.95 -7.26
N SER A 262 -18.28 19.44 -6.03
CA SER A 262 -17.25 19.90 -5.10
C SER A 262 -16.03 18.99 -5.05
N THR A 263 -16.26 17.68 -5.07
CA THR A 263 -15.19 16.66 -4.93
C THR A 263 -15.15 15.71 -6.12
N GLY A 264 -16.05 15.85 -7.10
CA GLY A 264 -16.10 15.00 -8.31
C GLY A 264 -16.95 13.74 -8.13
N GLY A 265 -17.22 13.37 -6.88
CA GLY A 265 -18.03 12.22 -6.51
C GLY A 265 -17.58 10.91 -7.17
N LEU A 266 -18.51 9.96 -7.33
CA LEU A 266 -18.19 8.66 -7.93
C LEU A 266 -17.74 8.78 -9.41
N THR A 267 -18.22 9.78 -10.13
CA THR A 267 -17.78 10.07 -11.51
C THR A 267 -16.30 10.44 -11.56
N GLY A 268 -15.86 11.37 -10.71
CA GLY A 268 -14.46 11.77 -10.60
C GLY A 268 -13.56 10.61 -10.16
N MET A 269 -14.03 9.80 -9.19
CA MET A 269 -13.33 8.57 -8.80
C MET A 269 -13.16 7.61 -9.98
N GLY A 270 -14.20 7.42 -10.79
CA GLY A 270 -14.14 6.61 -12.00
C GLY A 270 -13.12 7.11 -13.03
N GLN A 271 -12.99 8.43 -13.19
CA GLN A 271 -11.99 9.04 -14.08
C GLN A 271 -10.57 8.81 -13.57
N ALA A 272 -10.34 8.92 -12.26
CA ALA A 272 -9.05 8.63 -11.62
C ALA A 272 -8.67 7.15 -11.81
N LEU A 273 -9.59 6.22 -11.50
CA LEU A 273 -9.39 4.79 -11.71
C LEU A 273 -9.13 4.46 -13.18
N GLY A 274 -9.79 5.13 -14.12
CA GLY A 274 -9.57 4.93 -15.56
C GLY A 274 -8.22 5.45 -16.05
N SER A 275 -7.73 6.54 -15.46
CA SER A 275 -6.45 7.16 -15.82
C SER A 275 -5.25 6.33 -15.34
N GLY A 276 -5.45 5.54 -14.28
CA GLY A 276 -4.39 4.78 -13.62
C GLY A 276 -4.03 5.40 -12.27
N MET A 277 -3.87 4.55 -11.27
CA MET A 277 -3.49 4.97 -9.91
C MET A 277 -2.41 4.04 -9.36
N VAL A 278 -1.58 4.56 -8.47
CA VAL A 278 -0.47 3.82 -7.86
C VAL A 278 -0.99 3.03 -6.65
N LEU A 279 -0.66 1.74 -6.59
CA LEU A 279 -0.94 0.91 -5.42
C LEU A 279 0.04 1.23 -4.28
N ALA A 280 -0.51 1.72 -3.18
CA ALA A 280 0.15 1.88 -1.90
C ALA A 280 -0.26 0.73 -0.96
N MET A 281 0.69 0.25 -0.17
CA MET A 281 0.46 -0.72 0.91
C MET A 281 1.12 -0.18 2.17
N SER A 282 0.43 -0.23 3.31
CA SER A 282 0.93 0.32 4.57
C SER A 282 0.46 -0.47 5.79
N ILE A 283 1.15 -0.26 6.91
CA ILE A 283 0.70 -0.62 8.25
C ILE A 283 0.99 0.53 9.20
N TRP A 284 0.01 0.90 10.02
CA TRP A 284 0.13 2.03 10.95
C TRP A 284 -0.89 1.93 12.09
N ASN A 285 -0.64 2.69 13.15
CA ASN A 285 -1.57 2.90 14.27
C ASN A 285 -1.72 4.39 14.60
N ASP A 286 -2.79 4.76 15.31
CA ASP A 286 -3.08 6.15 15.66
C ASP A 286 -2.86 6.40 17.16
N PRO A 287 -1.83 7.16 17.56
CA PRO A 287 -1.59 7.48 18.98
C PRO A 287 -2.66 8.38 19.60
N THR A 288 -3.47 9.06 18.78
CA THR A 288 -4.49 10.02 19.22
C THR A 288 -5.84 9.33 19.35
N GLN A 289 -6.36 8.75 18.27
CA GLN A 289 -7.71 8.19 18.24
C GLN A 289 -7.74 6.65 18.33
N GLN A 290 -6.57 5.99 18.36
CA GLN A 290 -6.46 4.54 18.58
C GLN A 290 -7.24 3.70 17.55
N MET A 291 -7.36 4.20 16.31
CA MET A 291 -8.20 3.65 15.24
C MET A 291 -9.69 3.48 15.58
N ALA A 292 -10.21 4.24 16.55
CA ALA A 292 -11.61 4.11 16.96
C ALA A 292 -12.61 4.40 15.82
N TRP A 293 -12.22 5.16 14.81
CA TRP A 293 -13.01 5.40 13.61
C TRP A 293 -13.17 4.13 12.74
N LEU A 294 -12.24 3.19 12.82
CA LEU A 294 -12.25 1.93 12.06
C LEU A 294 -12.88 0.78 12.87
N ASP A 295 -12.49 0.61 14.13
CA ASP A 295 -12.68 -0.67 14.82
C ASP A 295 -13.36 -0.62 16.20
N ALA A 296 -13.78 0.56 16.66
CA ALA A 296 -14.43 0.74 17.95
C ALA A 296 -15.83 1.35 17.84
N GLY A 297 -16.58 1.27 18.94
CA GLY A 297 -17.90 1.89 19.05
C GLY A 297 -18.89 1.33 18.02
N SER A 298 -19.39 2.19 17.14
CA SER A 298 -20.28 1.77 16.05
C SER A 298 -19.55 1.10 14.88
N ASN A 299 -18.22 1.15 14.84
CA ASN A 299 -17.44 0.70 13.69
C ASN A 299 -16.74 -0.64 13.93
N GLY A 300 -16.69 -1.10 15.18
CA GLY A 300 -16.18 -2.42 15.50
C GLY A 300 -16.26 -2.76 16.98
N PRO A 301 -15.81 -3.97 17.34
CA PRO A 301 -15.97 -4.51 18.69
C PRO A 301 -14.86 -4.07 19.67
N CYS A 302 -13.86 -3.30 19.24
CA CYS A 302 -12.73 -2.93 20.07
C CYS A 302 -13.13 -1.98 21.20
N ALA A 303 -12.62 -2.24 22.40
CA ALA A 303 -12.87 -1.42 23.57
C ALA A 303 -11.88 -0.23 23.65
N SER A 304 -12.30 0.83 24.34
CA SER A 304 -11.42 1.99 24.60
C SER A 304 -10.11 1.57 25.28
N GLY A 305 -8.98 2.10 24.80
CA GLY A 305 -7.65 1.79 25.31
C GLY A 305 -6.96 0.57 24.67
N GLN A 306 -7.72 -0.39 24.12
CA GLN A 306 -7.15 -1.58 23.50
C GLN A 306 -6.28 -1.24 22.29
N GLY A 307 -6.72 -0.28 21.47
CA GLY A 307 -6.01 0.18 20.29
C GLY A 307 -4.88 1.18 20.52
N SER A 308 -4.51 1.45 21.79
CA SER A 308 -3.41 2.38 22.05
C SER A 308 -2.06 1.81 21.60
N PRO A 309 -1.18 2.59 20.93
CA PRO A 309 0.11 2.08 20.46
C PRO A 309 0.99 1.52 21.58
N SER A 310 0.91 2.05 22.80
CA SER A 310 1.62 1.50 23.96
C SER A 310 1.11 0.11 24.34
N ASN A 311 -0.21 -0.11 24.31
CA ASN A 311 -0.81 -1.41 24.55
C ASN A 311 -0.40 -2.40 23.45
N ILE A 312 -0.55 -2.03 22.17
CA ILE A 312 -0.18 -2.87 21.04
C ILE A 312 1.31 -3.24 21.10
N GLN A 313 2.19 -2.27 21.32
CA GLN A 313 3.63 -2.51 21.42
C GLN A 313 3.98 -3.48 22.57
N SER A 314 3.22 -3.47 23.66
CA SER A 314 3.47 -4.36 24.80
C SER A 314 2.93 -5.78 24.60
N GLN A 315 1.78 -5.93 23.95
CA GLN A 315 1.08 -7.21 23.82
C GLN A 315 1.32 -7.90 22.48
N HIS A 316 1.55 -7.11 21.43
CA HIS A 316 1.69 -7.54 20.03
C HIS A 316 2.90 -6.86 19.35
N PRO A 317 4.12 -6.92 19.91
CA PRO A 317 5.31 -6.25 19.35
C PRO A 317 5.72 -6.80 17.97
N THR A 318 5.12 -7.90 17.52
CA THR A 318 5.36 -8.52 16.22
C THR A 318 4.16 -8.41 15.29
N THR A 319 3.21 -7.49 15.55
CA THR A 319 2.05 -7.27 14.66
C THR A 319 2.52 -6.91 13.25
N HIS A 320 1.93 -7.58 12.26
CA HIS A 320 2.30 -7.47 10.86
C HIS A 320 1.14 -7.87 9.96
N VAL A 321 1.08 -7.27 8.77
CA VAL A 321 0.15 -7.66 7.70
C VAL A 321 0.90 -8.41 6.62
N ILE A 322 0.24 -9.38 5.98
CA ILE A 322 0.76 -10.02 4.77
C ILE A 322 -0.20 -9.76 3.61
N PHE A 323 0.32 -9.18 2.53
CA PHE A 323 -0.37 -9.04 1.25
C PHE A 323 0.29 -9.94 0.23
N SER A 324 -0.48 -10.76 -0.49
CA SER A 324 0.07 -11.68 -1.48
C SER A 324 -0.87 -11.87 -2.66
N ASN A 325 -0.40 -12.54 -3.71
CA ASN A 325 -1.21 -12.86 -4.89
C ASN A 325 -1.96 -11.64 -5.47
N ILE A 326 -1.28 -10.49 -5.62
CA ILE A 326 -1.87 -9.26 -6.14
C ILE A 326 -2.17 -9.42 -7.64
N ARG A 327 -3.45 -9.41 -8.01
CA ARG A 327 -3.94 -9.64 -9.37
C ARG A 327 -4.95 -8.57 -9.77
N TRP A 328 -4.79 -7.93 -10.92
CA TRP A 328 -5.77 -6.99 -11.44
C TRP A 328 -6.08 -7.23 -12.91
N GLY A 329 -7.27 -6.86 -13.35
CA GLY A 329 -7.69 -7.08 -14.73
C GLY A 329 -9.18 -7.20 -14.88
N ASP A 330 -9.61 -7.88 -15.95
CA ASP A 330 -11.02 -7.97 -16.32
C ASP A 330 -11.86 -8.50 -15.16
N ILE A 331 -13.03 -7.91 -14.92
CA ILE A 331 -13.97 -8.38 -13.89
C ILE A 331 -14.29 -9.87 -14.08
N GLY A 332 -14.05 -10.68 -13.06
CA GLY A 332 -14.19 -12.14 -13.04
C GLY A 332 -12.98 -12.91 -13.59
N SER A 333 -11.78 -12.30 -13.65
CA SER A 333 -10.56 -12.95 -14.17
C SER A 333 -9.43 -13.07 -13.14
N THR A 334 -9.53 -12.41 -11.99
CA THR A 334 -8.44 -12.38 -10.99
C THR A 334 -8.59 -13.44 -9.90
N THR A 335 -9.77 -14.04 -9.77
CA THR A 335 -10.07 -15.14 -8.83
C THR A 335 -10.49 -16.37 -9.60
N THR A 336 -9.97 -17.53 -9.22
CA THR A 336 -10.31 -18.85 -9.76
C THR A 336 -11.16 -19.64 -8.79
#